data_AF-A0A8H4RPD0-F1
#
_entry.id   AF-A0A8H4RPD0-F1
#
_cell.length_a   1.000
_cell.length_b   1.000
_cell.length_c   1.000
_cell.angle_alpha   90.00
_cell.angle_beta   90.00
_cell.angle_gamma   90.00
#
_symmetry.space_group_name_H-M   'P 1'
#
loop_
_entity.id
_entity.type
_entity.pdbx_description
1 polymer ?
#
loop_
_entity_poly.entity_id
_entity_poly.type
_entity_poly.pdbx_seq_one_letter_code
_entity_poly.pdbx_strand_id
1 'polypeptide(L)'
;MAKTFQQILFSLFLFFNLATTIVGLQFITGACNTDADCASACCGFNSGKCAGPVVAQQRDGGCGHGDAVPNDTAAVALGFTGSVGTGSSSAAAAAPATSATSTPAAAAASPAASSANGPGNKAGKQFITGPCTSDADCAEGCCGFNTGLCAGPVVAQERDGGCGFGNAEPNDNAAKKLQGRARGMSWN
;
A
#
# COMPACT_ATOMS: atom_id res chain seq x y z
N MET A 1 25.53 48.06 20.13
CA MET A 1 25.15 47.59 18.78
C MET A 1 25.61 46.16 18.45
N ALA A 2 26.70 45.63 19.05
CA ALA A 2 27.17 44.27 18.74
C ALA A 2 26.30 43.11 19.28
N LYS A 3 25.55 43.33 20.37
CA LYS A 3 24.77 42.26 21.04
C LYS A 3 23.53 41.81 20.26
N THR A 4 22.94 42.72 19.48
CA THR A 4 21.74 42.47 18.66
C THR A 4 22.06 41.67 17.40
N PHE A 5 23.27 41.83 16.83
CA PHE A 5 23.70 41.11 15.63
C PHE A 5 23.90 39.61 15.90
N GLN A 6 24.49 39.26 17.06
CA GLN A 6 24.70 37.87 17.49
C GLN A 6 23.37 37.12 17.71
N GLN A 7 22.35 37.78 18.28
CA GLN A 7 21.03 37.17 18.50
C GLN A 7 20.27 36.95 17.19
N ILE A 8 20.38 37.87 16.22
CA ILE A 8 19.74 37.71 14.91
C ILE A 8 20.38 36.55 14.13
N LEU A 9 21.72 36.42 14.20
CA LEU A 9 22.44 35.33 13.54
C LEU A 9 22.07 33.97 14.14
N PHE A 10 21.96 33.88 15.47
CA PHE A 10 21.59 32.64 16.16
C PHE A 10 20.13 32.22 15.87
N SER A 11 19.21 33.19 15.83
CA SER A 11 17.81 32.94 15.46
C SER A 11 17.69 32.49 13.99
N LEU A 12 18.41 33.13 13.06
CA LEU A 12 18.45 32.70 11.66
C LEU A 12 19.01 31.28 11.52
N PHE A 13 20.06 30.95 12.29
CA PHE A 13 20.61 29.59 12.29
C PHE A 13 19.61 28.57 12.83
N LEU A 14 18.90 28.87 13.92
CA LEU A 14 17.87 27.98 14.49
C LEU A 14 16.69 27.77 13.53
N PHE A 15 16.22 28.83 12.86
CA PHE A 15 15.15 28.73 11.86
C PHE A 15 15.58 27.95 10.61
N PHE A 16 16.83 28.10 10.16
CA PHE A 16 17.37 27.36 9.02
C PHE A 16 17.55 25.84 9.31
N ASN A 17 17.90 25.49 10.55
CA ASN A 17 17.99 24.10 10.99
C ASN A 17 16.61 23.45 11.22
N LEU A 18 15.59 24.22 11.62
CA LEU A 18 14.24 23.67 11.82
C LEU A 18 13.48 23.44 10.49
N ALA A 19 13.76 24.22 9.45
CA ALA A 19 13.10 24.10 8.15
C ALA A 19 13.60 22.92 7.29
N THR A 20 14.70 22.26 7.66
CA THR A 20 15.35 21.21 6.85
C THR A 20 15.02 19.78 7.27
N THR A 21 14.08 19.58 8.21
CA THR A 21 13.67 18.24 8.69
C THR A 21 12.22 17.89 8.36
N ILE A 22 11.71 18.36 7.21
CA ILE A 22 10.48 17.79 6.63
C ILE A 22 10.89 16.56 5.82
N VAL A 23 11.13 15.46 6.52
CA VAL A 23 11.25 14.12 5.90
C VAL A 23 9.86 13.46 5.97
N GLY A 24 9.30 13.16 4.80
CA GLY A 24 8.07 12.42 4.54
C GLY A 24 6.92 12.52 5.55
N LEU A 25 6.04 13.51 5.41
CA LEU A 25 4.81 13.60 6.24
C LEU A 25 3.63 12.77 5.71
N GLN A 26 3.72 12.25 4.48
CA GLN A 26 2.58 11.56 3.88
C GLN A 26 2.49 10.13 4.42
N PHE A 27 1.33 9.78 4.96
CA PHE A 27 0.99 8.44 5.43
C PHE A 27 0.62 7.53 4.25
N ILE A 28 0.48 6.23 4.53
CA ILE A 28 0.01 5.24 3.55
C ILE A 28 -1.26 5.75 2.85
N THR A 29 -1.32 5.59 1.53
CA THR A 29 -2.32 6.12 0.58
C THR A 29 -2.28 7.63 0.31
N GLY A 30 -1.46 8.41 1.02
CA GLY A 30 -1.21 9.82 0.72
C GLY A 30 -0.58 10.01 -0.66
N ALA A 31 -0.87 11.12 -1.33
CA ALA A 31 -0.24 11.43 -2.61
C ALA A 31 1.25 11.76 -2.43
N CYS A 32 2.08 11.38 -3.40
CA CYS A 32 3.51 11.63 -3.39
C CYS A 32 4.02 11.79 -4.81
N ASN A 33 5.10 12.55 -4.96
CA ASN A 33 5.82 12.68 -6.21
C ASN A 33 7.14 11.93 -6.19
N THR A 34 7.73 11.75 -5.01
CA THR A 34 8.98 11.01 -4.82
C THR A 34 8.92 10.20 -3.53
N ASP A 35 9.82 9.21 -3.37
CA ASP A 35 9.90 8.37 -2.18
C ASP A 35 10.08 9.18 -0.87
N ALA A 36 10.73 10.34 -0.94
CA ALA A 36 11.00 11.21 0.20
C ALA A 36 9.74 11.90 0.77
N ASP A 37 8.65 11.96 0.00
CA ASP A 37 7.38 12.55 0.45
C ASP A 37 6.66 11.65 1.46
N CYS A 38 7.00 10.35 1.48
CA CYS A 38 6.32 9.33 2.24
C CYS A 38 7.05 9.00 3.53
N ALA A 39 6.32 8.88 4.64
CA ALA A 39 6.85 8.36 5.90
C ALA A 39 7.38 6.92 5.76
N SER A 40 6.82 6.16 4.81
CA SER A 40 7.25 4.81 4.46
C SER A 40 8.48 4.77 3.55
N ALA A 41 9.03 5.93 3.16
CA ALA A 41 10.11 6.07 2.19
C ALA A 41 9.83 5.39 0.84
N CYS A 42 8.56 5.22 0.48
CA CYS A 42 8.15 4.54 -0.74
C CYS A 42 6.89 5.18 -1.32
N CYS A 43 7.08 5.86 -2.45
CA CYS A 43 6.04 6.36 -3.31
C CYS A 43 5.82 5.34 -4.43
N GLY A 44 4.65 4.72 -4.47
CA GLY A 44 4.35 3.64 -5.40
C GLY A 44 4.57 4.05 -6.85
N PHE A 45 5.42 3.30 -7.56
CA PHE A 45 5.92 3.65 -8.90
C PHE A 45 4.78 3.96 -9.88
N ASN A 46 3.78 3.09 -9.97
CA ASN A 46 2.64 3.28 -10.86
C ASN A 46 1.50 4.15 -10.28
N SER A 47 1.38 4.23 -8.95
CA SER A 47 0.20 4.83 -8.31
C SER A 47 0.40 6.27 -7.83
N GLY A 48 1.64 6.72 -7.61
CA GLY A 48 1.92 8.03 -7.03
C GLY A 48 1.31 8.19 -5.63
N LYS A 49 1.19 7.08 -4.89
CA LYS A 49 0.69 7.02 -3.52
C LYS A 49 1.70 6.37 -2.60
N CYS A 50 1.81 6.89 -1.38
CA CYS A 50 2.65 6.30 -0.36
C CYS A 50 2.15 4.91 0.01
N ALA A 51 3.05 3.93 -0.01
CA ALA A 51 2.72 2.55 0.31
C ALA A 51 3.80 1.93 1.19
N GLY A 52 3.47 0.83 1.88
CA GLY A 52 4.47 0.04 2.58
C GLY A 52 5.43 -0.56 1.54
N PRO A 53 6.76 -0.53 1.73
CA PRO A 53 7.70 -0.87 0.67
C PRO A 53 7.46 -2.24 0.04
N VAL A 54 7.18 -3.27 0.86
CA VAL A 54 6.90 -4.63 0.36
C VAL A 54 5.56 -4.70 -0.41
N VAL A 55 4.55 -3.95 0.06
CA VAL A 55 3.23 -3.89 -0.60
C VAL A 55 3.34 -3.17 -1.94
N ALA A 56 4.18 -2.14 -2.03
CA ALA A 56 4.46 -1.40 -3.25
C ALA A 56 5.12 -2.29 -4.31
N GLN A 57 6.04 -3.18 -3.91
CA GLN A 57 6.62 -4.15 -4.84
C GLN A 57 5.55 -5.04 -5.48
N GLN A 58 4.53 -5.41 -4.70
CA GLN A 58 3.52 -6.37 -5.14
C GLN A 58 2.39 -5.75 -5.97
N ARG A 59 2.02 -4.50 -5.67
CA ARG A 59 0.85 -3.83 -6.26
C ARG A 59 1.20 -2.64 -7.13
N ASP A 60 2.22 -1.88 -6.75
CA ASP A 60 2.54 -0.59 -7.36
C ASP A 60 3.71 -0.69 -8.35
N GLY A 61 4.28 -1.90 -8.53
CA GLY A 61 5.41 -2.17 -9.43
C GLY A 61 6.77 -1.75 -8.87
N GLY A 62 6.83 -1.36 -7.59
CA GLY A 62 8.02 -0.81 -6.96
C GLY A 62 7.77 0.51 -6.23
N CYS A 63 8.83 1.04 -5.60
CA CYS A 63 8.94 2.42 -5.16
C CYS A 63 9.56 3.28 -6.29
N GLY A 64 9.60 4.61 -6.13
CA GLY A 64 10.24 5.52 -7.09
C GLY A 64 9.29 6.16 -8.11
N HIS A 65 8.09 6.59 -7.69
CA HIS A 65 7.23 7.37 -8.60
C HIS A 65 7.99 8.57 -9.18
N GLY A 66 7.82 8.83 -10.48
CA GLY A 66 8.53 9.88 -11.20
C GLY A 66 9.95 9.50 -11.67
N ASP A 67 10.51 8.38 -11.20
CA ASP A 67 11.77 7.85 -11.70
C ASP A 67 11.60 7.10 -13.03
N ALA A 68 12.69 6.95 -13.77
CA ALA A 68 12.68 6.19 -15.03
C ALA A 68 12.46 4.67 -14.82
N VAL A 69 12.81 4.16 -13.63
CA VAL A 69 12.70 2.75 -13.26
C VAL A 69 12.30 2.61 -11.79
N PRO A 70 11.49 1.59 -11.43
CA PRO A 70 11.13 1.33 -10.04
C PRO A 70 12.32 0.83 -9.22
N ASN A 71 12.28 1.07 -7.91
CA ASN A 71 13.30 0.63 -6.96
C ASN A 71 12.71 -0.17 -5.78
N ASP A 72 13.58 -0.85 -5.01
CA ASP A 72 13.24 -1.65 -3.82
C ASP A 72 13.99 -1.22 -2.55
N THR A 73 14.63 -0.04 -2.59
CA THR A 73 15.55 0.45 -1.55
C THR A 73 14.90 0.45 -0.17
N ALA A 74 13.66 0.93 -0.07
CA ALA A 74 12.92 0.99 1.18
C ALA A 74 12.53 -0.40 1.72
N ALA A 75 12.32 -1.39 0.85
CA ALA A 75 12.04 -2.76 1.27
C ALA A 75 13.32 -3.43 1.80
N VAL A 76 14.44 -3.23 1.12
CA VAL A 76 15.77 -3.71 1.55
C VAL A 76 16.16 -3.09 2.89
N ALA A 77 15.90 -1.79 3.10
CA ALA A 77 16.17 -1.11 4.36
C ALA A 77 15.39 -1.70 5.55
N LEU A 78 14.23 -2.31 5.29
CA LEU A 78 13.42 -3.02 6.29
C LEU A 78 13.84 -4.50 6.46
N GLY A 79 14.93 -4.93 5.82
CA GLY A 79 15.46 -6.29 5.89
C GLY A 79 14.75 -7.29 4.96
N PHE A 80 13.95 -6.82 4.01
CA PHE A 80 13.31 -7.68 3.03
C PHE A 80 14.26 -7.97 1.86
N THR A 81 14.78 -9.19 1.79
CA THR A 81 15.76 -9.63 0.76
C THR A 81 15.12 -10.51 -0.32
N GLY A 82 13.80 -10.73 -0.27
CA GLY A 82 13.06 -11.48 -1.26
C GLY A 82 12.73 -10.62 -2.49
N SER A 83 12.96 -11.14 -3.69
CA SER A 83 12.47 -10.54 -4.93
C SER A 83 10.95 -10.73 -5.03
N VAL A 84 10.17 -9.71 -4.68
CA VAL A 84 8.72 -9.70 -4.95
C VAL A 84 8.52 -9.16 -6.36
N GLY A 85 8.27 -10.07 -7.31
CA GLY A 85 7.58 -9.84 -8.59
C GLY A 85 8.05 -8.66 -9.45
N THR A 86 8.92 -8.97 -10.41
CA THR A 86 9.08 -8.31 -11.72
C THR A 86 8.94 -6.78 -11.74
N GLY A 87 10.00 -6.09 -11.30
CA GLY A 87 10.18 -4.65 -11.47
C GLY A 87 11.60 -4.18 -11.12
N SER A 88 12.26 -4.83 -10.15
CA SER A 88 13.64 -4.51 -9.78
C SER A 88 14.65 -4.92 -10.87
N SER A 89 15.14 -3.94 -11.61
CA SER A 89 16.51 -4.00 -12.14
C SER A 89 17.40 -3.17 -11.22
N SER A 90 18.43 -3.81 -10.67
CA SER A 90 19.35 -3.24 -9.70
C SER A 90 20.15 -2.06 -10.25
N ALA A 91 20.28 -1.03 -9.41
CA ALA A 91 21.37 -0.07 -9.24
C ALA A 91 21.89 0.73 -10.47
N ALA A 92 21.69 2.05 -10.41
CA ALA A 92 22.74 3.02 -10.72
C ALA A 92 22.59 4.29 -9.89
N ALA A 93 23.74 4.87 -9.51
CA ALA A 93 23.93 5.92 -8.54
C ALA A 93 23.31 7.30 -8.92
N ALA A 94 22.89 8.01 -7.87
CA ALA A 94 22.81 9.46 -7.64
C ALA A 94 23.02 10.46 -8.80
N ALA A 95 22.03 11.35 -9.04
CA ALA A 95 22.20 12.80 -9.28
C ALA A 95 20.82 13.53 -9.23
N PRO A 96 20.76 14.88 -9.03
CA PRO A 96 19.64 15.56 -8.38
C PRO A 96 18.54 16.09 -9.32
N ALA A 97 17.41 16.39 -8.67
CA ALA A 97 16.11 16.84 -9.14
C ALA A 97 16.09 18.00 -10.16
N THR A 98 15.08 17.96 -11.03
CA THR A 98 14.40 19.17 -11.55
C THR A 98 12.89 19.00 -11.40
N SER A 99 12.31 19.84 -10.55
CA SER A 99 10.88 19.92 -10.26
C SER A 99 10.07 20.34 -11.48
N ALA A 100 9.08 19.53 -11.88
CA ALA A 100 8.04 19.93 -12.82
C ALA A 100 6.69 19.95 -12.11
N THR A 101 6.17 21.16 -11.91
CA THR A 101 4.82 21.44 -11.42
C THR A 101 3.79 20.84 -12.37
N SER A 102 2.89 19.99 -11.86
CA SER A 102 1.64 19.67 -12.57
C SER A 102 0.45 19.57 -11.60
N THR A 103 -0.61 20.26 -12.01
CA THR A 103 -1.91 20.46 -11.38
C THR A 103 -2.64 19.13 -11.11
N PRO A 104 -3.39 18.97 -10.00
CA PRO A 104 -4.06 17.70 -9.70
C PRO A 104 -5.23 17.45 -10.65
N ALA A 105 -5.12 16.43 -11.50
CA ALA A 105 -6.26 15.85 -12.20
C ALA A 105 -6.89 14.77 -11.30
N ALA A 106 -8.21 14.85 -11.12
CA ALA A 106 -9.00 13.83 -10.45
C ALA A 106 -8.89 12.50 -11.24
N ALA A 107 -8.07 11.57 -10.74
CA ALA A 107 -7.98 10.23 -11.30
C ALA A 107 -9.10 9.36 -10.71
N ALA A 108 -10.04 8.96 -11.58
CA ALA A 108 -10.92 7.84 -11.33
C ALA A 108 -10.09 6.60 -10.94
N ALA A 109 -10.57 5.85 -9.94
CA ALA A 109 -9.93 4.62 -9.49
C ALA A 109 -9.76 3.65 -10.67
N SER A 110 -8.52 3.51 -11.15
CA SER A 110 -8.19 2.46 -12.12
C SER A 110 -8.32 1.11 -11.42
N PRO A 111 -8.98 0.11 -12.05
CA PRO A 111 -8.92 -1.25 -11.54
C PRO A 111 -7.47 -1.72 -11.62
N ALA A 112 -6.86 -2.00 -10.48
CA ALA A 112 -5.50 -2.50 -10.40
C ALA A 112 -5.40 -3.83 -11.18
N ALA A 113 -4.59 -3.84 -12.25
CA ALA A 113 -4.34 -5.03 -13.04
C ALA A 113 -3.29 -5.92 -12.35
N SER A 114 -3.72 -7.15 -12.08
CA SER A 114 -3.01 -8.44 -12.11
C SER A 114 -1.51 -8.48 -11.76
N SER A 115 -1.21 -8.90 -10.53
CA SER A 115 0.02 -9.64 -10.19
C SER A 115 -0.34 -11.14 -10.02
N ALA A 116 0.62 -12.03 -9.78
CA ALA A 116 0.40 -13.47 -9.51
C ALA A 116 -0.60 -13.76 -8.35
N ASN A 117 -0.99 -12.70 -7.63
CA ASN A 117 -2.08 -12.57 -6.67
C ASN A 117 -3.26 -11.79 -7.31
N GLY A 118 -3.73 -12.21 -8.48
CA GLY A 118 -4.88 -11.62 -9.16
C GLY A 118 -6.18 -12.33 -8.76
N PRO A 119 -7.34 -11.66 -8.84
CA PRO A 119 -8.63 -12.31 -8.62
C PRO A 119 -8.80 -13.50 -9.58
N GLY A 120 -9.22 -14.66 -9.09
CA GLY A 120 -9.55 -15.84 -9.91
C GLY A 120 -8.47 -16.94 -9.99
N ASN A 121 -7.33 -16.81 -9.32
CA ASN A 121 -6.33 -17.88 -9.24
C ASN A 121 -6.64 -18.94 -8.16
N LYS A 122 -7.67 -18.72 -7.33
CA LYS A 122 -8.13 -19.61 -6.26
C LYS A 122 -7.05 -20.02 -5.26
N ALA A 123 -6.00 -19.23 -5.12
CA ALA A 123 -4.86 -19.55 -4.28
C ALA A 123 -5.12 -19.25 -2.78
N GLY A 124 -6.23 -18.59 -2.43
CA GLY A 124 -6.54 -18.17 -1.07
C GLY A 124 -5.48 -17.22 -0.51
N LYS A 125 -5.05 -16.26 -1.32
CA LYS A 125 -3.99 -15.30 -0.97
C LYS A 125 -4.43 -13.85 -1.04
N GLN A 126 -5.62 -13.56 -1.56
CA GLN A 126 -6.14 -12.22 -1.57
C GLN A 126 -6.37 -11.72 -0.15
N PHE A 127 -5.84 -10.53 0.12
CA PHE A 127 -6.03 -9.82 1.37
C PHE A 127 -7.47 -9.28 1.47
N ILE A 128 -7.88 -8.90 2.68
CA ILE A 128 -9.11 -8.14 2.91
C ILE A 128 -9.11 -6.90 2.01
N THR A 129 -10.26 -6.63 1.38
CA THR A 129 -10.52 -5.65 0.32
C THR A 129 -9.85 -5.89 -1.04
N GLY A 130 -9.05 -6.95 -1.18
CA GLY A 130 -8.54 -7.39 -2.48
C GLY A 130 -9.68 -7.89 -3.38
N PRO A 131 -9.59 -7.69 -4.71
CA PRO A 131 -10.60 -8.21 -5.62
C PRO A 131 -10.61 -9.74 -5.63
N CYS A 132 -11.76 -10.33 -5.92
CA CYS A 132 -11.95 -11.77 -6.02
C CYS A 132 -13.04 -12.12 -7.04
N THR A 133 -12.98 -13.34 -7.58
CA THR A 133 -14.05 -13.90 -8.42
C THR A 133 -14.73 -15.10 -7.77
N SER A 134 -14.18 -15.60 -6.67
CA SER A 134 -14.74 -16.67 -5.86
C SER A 134 -14.16 -16.66 -4.45
N ASP A 135 -14.86 -17.31 -3.52
CA ASP A 135 -14.44 -17.46 -2.12
C ASP A 135 -13.01 -18.04 -1.98
N ALA A 136 -12.60 -18.90 -2.91
CA ALA A 136 -11.28 -19.52 -2.92
C ALA A 136 -10.12 -18.55 -3.21
N ASP A 137 -10.40 -17.35 -3.70
CA ASP A 137 -9.35 -16.35 -3.92
C ASP A 137 -8.89 -15.72 -2.59
N CYS A 138 -9.81 -15.63 -1.62
CA CYS A 138 -9.64 -14.89 -0.37
C CYS A 138 -8.96 -15.73 0.71
N ALA A 139 -8.03 -15.13 1.46
CA ALA A 139 -7.37 -15.80 2.59
C ALA A 139 -8.38 -16.25 3.67
N GLU A 140 -9.41 -15.43 3.91
CA GLU A 140 -10.51 -15.73 4.84
C GLU A 140 -11.60 -16.61 4.22
N GLY A 141 -11.46 -16.98 2.94
CA GLY A 141 -12.42 -17.84 2.24
C GLY A 141 -13.77 -17.19 1.94
N CYS A 142 -13.85 -15.86 1.90
CA CYS A 142 -15.09 -15.14 1.64
C CYS A 142 -14.87 -14.00 0.64
N CYS A 143 -15.46 -14.15 -0.53
CA CYS A 143 -15.56 -13.12 -1.56
C CYS A 143 -16.96 -12.50 -1.50
N GLY A 144 -17.05 -11.22 -1.15
CA GLY A 144 -18.31 -10.53 -0.88
C GLY A 144 -19.29 -10.61 -2.04
N PHE A 145 -20.50 -11.09 -1.78
CA PHE A 145 -21.49 -11.47 -2.80
C PHE A 145 -21.85 -10.31 -3.74
N ASN A 146 -22.03 -9.11 -3.19
CA ASN A 146 -22.38 -7.92 -3.98
C ASN A 146 -21.18 -7.08 -4.41
N THR A 147 -20.02 -7.25 -3.74
CA THR A 147 -18.89 -6.32 -3.89
C THR A 147 -17.73 -6.89 -4.70
N GLY A 148 -17.60 -8.22 -4.79
CA GLY A 148 -16.47 -8.87 -5.47
C GLY A 148 -15.13 -8.58 -4.78
N LEU A 149 -15.17 -8.26 -3.48
CA LEU A 149 -14.00 -7.98 -2.66
C LEU A 149 -13.91 -9.00 -1.52
N CYS A 150 -12.69 -9.41 -1.19
CA CYS A 150 -12.43 -10.27 -0.06
C CYS A 150 -12.78 -9.56 1.25
N ALA A 151 -13.51 -10.25 2.13
CA ALA A 151 -13.97 -9.68 3.38
C ALA A 151 -13.87 -10.69 4.52
N GLY A 152 -13.86 -10.18 5.76
CA GLY A 152 -13.98 -11.03 6.94
C GLY A 152 -15.32 -11.76 6.91
N PRO A 153 -15.40 -13.07 7.25
CA PRO A 153 -16.59 -13.87 6.95
C PRO A 153 -17.86 -13.36 7.61
N VAL A 154 -17.76 -12.75 8.80
CA VAL A 154 -18.89 -12.13 9.53
C VAL A 154 -19.24 -10.78 8.94
N VAL A 155 -18.23 -9.92 8.70
CA VAL A 155 -18.41 -8.58 8.11
C VAL A 155 -19.08 -8.69 6.73
N ALA A 156 -18.74 -9.71 5.95
CA ALA A 156 -19.35 -9.96 4.65
C ALA A 156 -20.85 -10.24 4.73
N GLN A 157 -21.32 -10.91 5.80
CA GLN A 157 -22.75 -11.16 5.99
C GLN A 157 -23.53 -9.86 6.17
N GLU A 158 -22.94 -8.90 6.89
CA GLU A 158 -23.60 -7.64 7.25
C GLU A 158 -23.49 -6.60 6.13
N ARG A 159 -22.31 -6.49 5.51
CA ARG A 159 -22.00 -5.41 4.56
C ARG A 159 -22.09 -5.84 3.10
N ASP A 160 -21.65 -7.05 2.79
CA ASP A 160 -21.45 -7.48 1.40
C ASP A 160 -22.58 -8.40 0.90
N GLY A 161 -23.58 -8.68 1.76
CA GLY A 161 -24.73 -9.54 1.48
C GLY A 161 -24.41 -11.04 1.50
N GLY A 162 -23.33 -11.42 2.20
CA GLY A 162 -22.83 -12.79 2.28
C GLY A 162 -21.58 -13.03 1.43
N CYS A 163 -21.09 -14.27 1.43
CA CYS A 163 -19.96 -14.73 0.62
C CYS A 163 -20.47 -15.34 -0.70
N GLY A 164 -19.57 -15.58 -1.65
CA GLY A 164 -19.88 -16.30 -2.88
C GLY A 164 -20.19 -15.41 -4.09
N PHE A 165 -19.41 -14.35 -4.31
CA PHE A 165 -19.47 -13.57 -5.55
C PHE A 165 -19.53 -14.46 -6.81
N GLY A 166 -20.42 -14.14 -7.74
CA GLY A 166 -20.63 -14.89 -8.98
C GLY A 166 -21.50 -16.15 -8.86
N ASN A 167 -21.92 -16.53 -7.65
CA ASN A 167 -22.91 -17.60 -7.46
C ASN A 167 -24.34 -17.06 -7.61
N ALA A 168 -25.30 -17.96 -7.82
CA ALA A 168 -26.72 -17.60 -7.89
C ALA A 168 -27.27 -17.05 -6.56
N GLU A 169 -26.72 -17.51 -5.44
CA GLU A 169 -27.15 -17.16 -4.09
C GLU A 169 -25.93 -16.97 -3.17
N PRO A 170 -26.01 -16.06 -2.18
CA PRO A 170 -24.95 -15.86 -1.21
C PRO A 170 -24.85 -17.04 -0.24
N ASN A 171 -23.67 -17.23 0.34
CA ASN A 171 -23.41 -18.28 1.32
C ASN A 171 -22.74 -17.76 2.62
N ASP A 172 -22.81 -18.56 3.68
CA ASP A 172 -22.24 -18.29 5.00
C ASP A 172 -21.19 -19.34 5.43
N ASN A 173 -20.66 -20.11 4.49
CA ASN A 173 -19.76 -21.24 4.75
C ASN A 173 -18.51 -20.82 5.52
N ALA A 174 -17.91 -19.69 5.11
CA ALA A 174 -16.74 -19.13 5.77
C ALA A 174 -17.05 -18.69 7.22
N ALA A 175 -18.25 -18.12 7.46
CA ALA A 175 -18.68 -17.69 8.78
C ALA A 175 -18.91 -18.89 9.70
N LYS A 176 -19.59 -19.94 9.21
CA LYS A 176 -19.77 -21.21 9.93
C LYS A 176 -18.43 -21.86 10.29
N LYS A 177 -17.46 -21.86 9.35
CA LYS A 177 -16.11 -22.37 9.59
C LYS A 177 -15.39 -21.59 10.68
N LEU A 178 -15.51 -20.26 10.69
CA LEU A 178 -14.95 -19.40 11.74
C LEU A 178 -15.56 -19.69 13.11
N GLN A 179 -16.87 -19.88 13.20
CA GLN A 179 -17.56 -20.28 14.44
C GLN A 179 -17.12 -21.66 14.92
N GLY A 180 -16.87 -22.61 14.01
CA GLY A 180 -16.30 -23.92 14.33
C GLY A 180 -14.90 -23.81 14.92
N ARG A 181 -14.05 -22.92 14.39
CA ARG A 181 -12.72 -22.62 14.94
C ARG A 181 -12.81 -22.00 16.34
N ALA A 182 -13.71 -21.05 16.55
CA ALA A 182 -13.90 -20.40 17.86
C ALA A 182 -14.28 -21.41 18.96
N ARG A 183 -15.08 -22.44 18.63
CA ARG A 183 -15.38 -23.54 19.57
C ARG A 183 -14.20 -24.49 19.81
N GLY A 184 -13.26 -24.58 18.88
CA GLY A 184 -12.03 -25.37 19.02
C GLY A 184 -10.91 -24.65 19.79
N MET A 185 -10.91 -23.32 19.80
CA MET A 185 -10.05 -22.49 20.65
C MET A 185 -10.70 -22.23 22.02
N SER A 186 -11.12 -23.30 22.71
CA SER A 186 -11.37 -23.22 24.15
C SER A 186 -10.05 -22.81 24.81
N TRP A 187 -9.96 -21.55 25.24
CA TRP A 187 -8.85 -21.06 26.04
C TRP A 187 -8.86 -21.84 27.36
N ASN A 188 -7.97 -22.83 27.48
CA ASN A 188 -7.57 -23.40 28.76
C ASN A 188 -6.56 -22.47 29.42
#